data_AF-A0A970ZSB1-F1
#
_entry.id   AF-A0A970ZSB1-F1
#
_cell.length_a   1.000
_cell.length_b   1.000
_cell.length_c   1.000
_cell.angle_alpha   90.00
_cell.angle_beta   90.00
_cell.angle_gamma   90.00
#
_symmetry.space_group_name_H-M   'P 1'
#
loop_
_entity.id
_entity.type
_entity.pdbx_description
1 polymer ?
#
loop_
_entity_poly.entity_id
_entity_poly.type
_entity_poly.pdbx_seq_one_letter_code
_entity_poly.pdbx_strand_id
1 'polypeptide(L)'
;DLKTHMLSLERDRVFALQDGDTVVVHAIPVAVVEEKVPVMITVIGAVKSPGVIEMNPESPFDIVGAIASAGGFSDIARANKVVVRRVSEAGVQTFELNVTKMQRDGSAPFMIQANDTISVPESLF
;
A
#
# COMPACT_ATOMS: atom_id res chain seq x y z
N ASP A 1 -45.19 -30.88 -15.56
CA ASP A 1 -44.59 -29.96 -14.59
C ASP A 1 -43.08 -30.07 -14.62
N LEU A 2 -42.39 -28.95 -14.82
CA LEU A 2 -40.92 -28.92 -14.81
C LEU A 2 -40.44 -28.92 -13.36
N LYS A 3 -39.49 -29.80 -13.03
CA LYS A 3 -38.91 -29.91 -11.69
C LYS A 3 -37.42 -29.58 -11.75
N THR A 4 -37.03 -28.49 -11.10
CA THR A 4 -35.64 -28.06 -11.05
C THR A 4 -34.94 -28.67 -9.85
N HIS A 5 -33.78 -29.29 -10.09
CA HIS A 5 -32.89 -29.81 -9.06
C HIS A 5 -31.57 -29.03 -9.07
N MET A 6 -31.21 -28.44 -7.93
CA MET A 6 -29.91 -27.78 -7.75
C MET A 6 -28.95 -28.77 -7.09
N LEU A 7 -27.86 -29.08 -7.79
CA LEU A 7 -26.88 -30.08 -7.37
C LEU A 7 -25.55 -29.39 -7.03
N SER A 8 -24.88 -29.86 -5.97
CA SER A 8 -23.53 -29.41 -5.62
C SER A 8 -22.54 -30.53 -5.91
N LEU A 9 -21.50 -30.25 -6.71
CA LEU A 9 -20.48 -31.25 -7.05
C LEU A 9 -19.70 -31.78 -5.83
N GLU A 10 -19.72 -31.06 -4.71
CA GLU A 10 -19.06 -31.51 -3.47
C GLU A 10 -19.84 -32.63 -2.77
N ARG A 11 -21.18 -32.56 -2.81
CA ARG A 11 -22.07 -33.46 -2.06
C ARG A 11 -22.80 -34.46 -2.96
N ASP A 12 -23.14 -34.05 -4.17
CA ASP A 12 -24.02 -34.76 -5.11
C ASP A 12 -23.21 -35.25 -6.32
N ARG A 13 -22.16 -36.05 -6.05
CA ARG A 13 -21.20 -36.50 -7.08
C ARG A 13 -21.82 -37.39 -8.16
N VAL A 14 -22.96 -38.03 -7.86
CA VAL A 14 -23.66 -38.93 -8.78
C VAL A 14 -25.13 -38.57 -8.79
N PHE A 15 -25.64 -38.19 -9.96
CA PHE A 15 -27.05 -37.92 -10.20
C PHE A 15 -27.46 -38.62 -11.49
N ALA A 16 -28.52 -39.43 -11.43
CA ALA A 16 -29.03 -40.14 -12.59
C ALA A 16 -29.96 -39.22 -13.39
N LEU A 17 -29.65 -39.02 -14.67
CA LEU A 17 -30.47 -38.25 -15.60
C LEU A 17 -31.51 -39.14 -16.28
N GLN A 18 -32.66 -38.55 -16.59
CA GLN A 18 -33.74 -39.17 -17.34
C GLN A 18 -33.84 -38.58 -18.75
N ASP A 19 -34.54 -39.28 -19.63
CA ASP A 19 -34.78 -38.79 -20.99
C ASP A 19 -35.55 -37.47 -20.96
N GLY A 20 -35.04 -36.46 -21.66
CA GLY A 20 -35.58 -35.10 -21.65
C GLY A 20 -35.00 -34.14 -20.60
N ASP A 21 -34.09 -34.59 -19.73
CA ASP A 21 -33.42 -33.71 -18.77
C ASP A 21 -32.49 -32.70 -19.46
N THR A 22 -32.41 -31.50 -18.90
CA THR A 22 -31.46 -30.45 -19.32
C THR A 22 -30.54 -30.09 -18.16
N VAL A 23 -29.22 -30.19 -18.37
CA VAL A 23 -28.19 -29.82 -17.39
C VAL A 23 -27.65 -28.44 -17.72
N VAL A 24 -27.73 -27.51 -16.76
CA VAL A 24 -27.16 -26.16 -16.88
C VAL A 24 -26.00 -26.03 -15.91
N VAL A 25 -24.80 -25.77 -16.43
CA VAL A 25 -23.60 -25.52 -15.63
C VAL A 25 -23.34 -24.03 -15.60
N HIS A 26 -23.50 -23.42 -14.43
CA HIS A 26 -23.12 -22.03 -14.22
C HIS A 26 -21.65 -21.96 -13.83
N ALA A 27 -20.86 -21.17 -14.56
CA ALA A 27 -19.50 -20.87 -14.15
C ALA A 27 -19.55 -20.06 -12.84
N ILE A 28 -18.85 -20.53 -11.81
CA ILE A 28 -18.56 -19.69 -10.64
C ILE A 28 -17.46 -18.72 -11.09
N PRO A 29 -17.67 -17.40 -10.99
CA PRO A 29 -16.59 -16.46 -11.25
C PRO A 29 -15.46 -16.76 -10.26
N VAL A 30 -14.30 -17.14 -10.77
CA VAL A 30 -13.09 -17.22 -9.96
C VAL A 30 -12.77 -15.79 -9.56
N ALA A 31 -12.94 -15.45 -8.29
CA ALA A 31 -12.39 -14.23 -7.74
C ALA A 31 -10.87 -14.35 -7.88
N VAL A 32 -10.30 -13.68 -8.88
CA VAL A 32 -8.86 -13.44 -8.91
C VAL A 32 -8.60 -12.53 -7.72
N VAL A 33 -8.14 -13.13 -6.62
CA VAL A 33 -7.61 -12.36 -5.52
C VAL A 33 -6.29 -11.80 -6.05
N GLU A 34 -6.33 -10.58 -6.59
CA GLU A 34 -5.09 -9.85 -6.84
C GLU A 34 -4.38 -9.73 -5.49
N GLU A 35 -3.29 -10.46 -5.35
CA GLU A 35 -2.43 -10.39 -4.18
C GLU A 35 -1.82 -8.99 -4.20
N LYS A 36 -2.46 -8.05 -3.48
CA LYS A 36 -1.97 -6.68 -3.35
C LYS A 36 -0.61 -6.74 -2.66
N VAL A 37 0.46 -6.64 -3.44
CA VAL A 37 1.82 -6.52 -2.90
C VAL A 37 1.86 -5.24 -2.07
N PRO A 38 2.18 -5.32 -0.76
CA PRO A 38 2.23 -4.14 0.09
C PRO A 38 3.30 -3.18 -0.42
N VAL A 39 2.92 -1.91 -0.60
CA VAL A 39 3.85 -0.86 -0.98
C VAL A 39 4.58 -0.41 0.26
N MET A 40 5.91 -0.49 0.27
CA MET A 40 6.72 -0.16 1.44
C MET A 40 7.62 1.03 1.20
N ILE A 41 7.93 1.74 2.28
CA ILE A 41 8.95 2.78 2.35
C ILE A 41 9.84 2.55 3.57
N THR A 42 11.01 3.17 3.56
CA THR A 42 11.94 3.12 4.71
C THR A 42 12.14 4.51 5.29
N VAL A 43 11.94 4.67 6.60
CA VAL A 43 12.22 5.90 7.35
C VAL A 43 13.37 5.67 8.31
N ILE A 44 14.44 6.46 8.21
CA ILE A 44 15.64 6.35 9.03
C ILE A 44 16.08 7.70 9.61
N GLY A 45 16.92 7.63 10.64
CA GLY A 45 17.50 8.80 11.30
C GLY A 45 16.62 9.31 12.45
N ALA A 46 16.59 10.62 12.62
CA ALA A 46 16.07 11.32 13.80
C ALA A 46 14.53 11.37 13.87
N VAL A 47 13.86 10.21 13.82
CA VAL A 47 12.43 10.01 14.08
C VAL A 47 12.23 9.13 15.32
N LYS A 48 11.02 9.10 15.89
CA LYS A 48 10.77 8.31 17.11
C LYS A 48 10.80 6.80 16.88
N SER A 49 10.31 6.35 15.73
CA SER A 49 10.24 4.94 15.35
C SER A 49 10.80 4.73 13.94
N PRO A 50 12.13 4.64 13.77
CA PRO A 50 12.74 4.31 12.49
C PRO A 50 12.37 2.89 12.04
N GLY A 51 12.23 2.68 10.74
CA GLY A 51 11.93 1.36 10.18
C GLY A 51 11.22 1.40 8.84
N VAL A 52 10.75 0.23 8.42
CA VAL A 52 9.92 0.06 7.23
C VAL A 52 8.47 0.36 7.59
N ILE A 53 7.79 1.10 6.72
CA ILE A 53 6.38 1.45 6.87
C ILE A 53 5.63 0.92 5.65
N GLU A 54 4.57 0.16 5.92
CA GLU A 54 3.62 -0.27 4.90
C GLU A 54 2.66 0.88 4.57
N MET A 55 2.49 1.12 3.28
CA MET A 55 1.59 2.12 2.73
C MET A 55 0.33 1.45 2.21
N ASN A 56 -0.81 2.10 2.41
CA ASN A 56 -2.03 1.75 1.68
C ASN A 56 -1.92 2.27 0.24
N PRO A 57 -1.88 1.42 -0.79
CA PRO A 57 -1.78 1.86 -2.19
C PRO A 57 -3.03 2.63 -2.67
N GLU A 58 -4.16 2.51 -1.97
CA GLU A 58 -5.41 3.19 -2.32
C GLU A 58 -5.53 4.59 -1.71
N SER A 59 -4.59 5.00 -0.86
CA SER A 59 -4.63 6.30 -0.18
C SER A 59 -3.38 7.12 -0.52
N PRO A 60 -3.52 8.41 -0.85
CA PRO A 60 -2.36 9.28 -1.00
C PRO A 60 -1.52 9.29 0.28
N PHE A 61 -0.21 9.11 0.14
CA PHE A 61 0.73 9.12 1.25
C PHE A 61 1.82 10.14 0.99
N ASP A 62 1.85 11.19 1.81
CA ASP A 62 2.82 12.25 1.69
C ASP A 62 3.93 12.15 2.75
N ILE A 63 4.93 13.03 2.61
CA ILE A 63 6.06 13.07 3.54
C ILE A 63 5.63 13.34 4.98
N VAL A 64 4.53 14.08 5.21
CA VAL A 64 4.04 14.39 6.55
C VAL A 64 3.42 13.14 7.17
N GLY A 65 2.60 12.42 6.41
CA GLY A 65 2.02 11.14 6.79
C GLY A 65 3.10 10.09 7.09
N ALA A 66 4.14 10.00 6.24
CA ALA A 66 5.26 9.09 6.46
C ALA A 66 6.00 9.36 7.78
N ILE A 67 6.30 10.63 8.08
CA ILE A 67 6.92 11.02 9.35
C ILE A 67 5.98 10.77 10.53
N ALA A 68 4.67 11.02 10.38
CA ALA A 68 3.68 10.74 11.42
C ALA A 68 3.58 9.24 11.73
N SER A 69 3.58 8.39 10.71
CA SER A 69 3.63 6.92 10.85
C SER A 69 4.91 6.44 11.52
N ALA A 70 6.02 7.16 11.37
CA ALA A 70 7.26 6.93 12.11
C ALA A 70 7.25 7.50 13.55
N GLY A 71 6.08 7.90 14.08
CA GLY A 71 5.92 8.47 15.42
C GLY A 71 6.27 9.96 15.53
N GLY A 72 6.53 10.62 14.41
CA GLY A 72 6.99 12.00 14.34
C GLY A 72 8.50 12.15 14.44
N PHE A 73 8.95 13.40 14.33
CA PHE A 73 10.34 13.76 14.55
C PHE A 73 10.77 13.49 16.00
N SER A 74 12.04 13.12 16.17
CA SER A 74 12.71 13.16 17.47
C SER A 74 13.08 14.60 17.85
N ASP A 75 13.44 14.82 19.12
CA ASP A 75 13.77 16.16 19.63
C ASP A 75 15.02 16.79 19.00
N ILE A 76 15.89 15.96 18.43
CA ILE A 76 17.13 16.38 17.77
C ILE A 76 17.01 16.45 16.25
N ALA A 77 15.80 16.28 15.69
CA ALA A 77 15.62 16.20 14.24
C ALA A 77 15.80 17.55 13.52
N ARG A 78 16.48 17.52 12.38
CA ARG A 78 16.57 18.66 11.45
C ARG A 78 15.46 18.58 10.39
N ALA A 79 14.23 18.85 10.81
CA ALA A 79 13.00 18.73 10.00
C ALA A 79 12.93 19.64 8.75
N ASN A 80 13.81 20.64 8.62
CA ASN A 80 13.87 21.52 7.46
C ASN A 80 14.80 21.02 6.34
N LYS A 81 15.46 19.88 6.53
CA LYS A 81 16.46 19.28 5.62
C LYS A 81 16.25 17.77 5.48
N VAL A 82 14.99 17.32 5.46
CA VAL A 82 14.66 15.90 5.28
C VAL A 82 15.02 15.48 3.86
N VAL A 83 15.64 14.32 3.69
CA VAL A 83 16.07 13.82 2.39
C VAL A 83 15.22 12.63 1.99
N VAL A 84 14.65 12.66 0.80
CA VAL A 84 13.99 11.51 0.17
C VAL A 84 14.87 11.02 -0.97
N ARG A 85 15.28 9.75 -0.91
CA ARG A 85 15.97 9.06 -2.00
C ARG A 85 15.01 8.10 -2.67
N ARG A 86 14.80 8.29 -3.97
CA ARG A 86 13.94 7.47 -4.81
C ARG A 86 14.79 6.69 -5.79
N VAL A 87 14.60 5.38 -5.83
CA VAL A 87 15.28 4.49 -6.79
C VAL A 87 14.23 3.99 -7.77
N SER A 88 14.46 4.23 -9.06
CA SER A 88 13.63 3.73 -10.15
C SER A 88 14.51 3.19 -11.28
N GLU A 89 13.89 2.64 -12.32
CA GLU A 89 14.60 2.17 -13.52
C GLU A 89 15.40 3.29 -14.22
N ALA A 90 14.95 4.54 -14.07
CA ALA A 90 15.64 5.72 -14.60
C ALA A 90 16.86 6.15 -13.77
N GLY A 91 17.09 5.52 -12.61
CA GLY A 91 18.20 5.81 -11.72
C GLY A 91 17.77 6.31 -10.33
N VAL A 92 18.66 7.04 -9.67
CA VAL A 92 18.46 7.52 -8.30
C VAL A 92 18.16 9.02 -8.32
N GLN A 93 17.04 9.40 -7.74
CA GLN A 93 16.66 10.80 -7.49
C GLN A 93 16.77 11.11 -5.99
N THR A 94 17.16 12.34 -5.67
CA THR A 94 17.27 12.81 -4.29
C THR A 94 16.57 14.15 -4.16
N PHE A 95 15.67 14.23 -3.18
CA PHE A 95 14.86 15.41 -2.89
C PHE A 95 15.17 15.89 -1.48
N GLU A 96 15.58 17.15 -1.34
CA GLU A 96 15.74 17.78 -0.05
C GLU A 96 14.50 18.63 0.27
N LEU A 97 13.86 18.35 1.40
CA LEU A 97 12.55 18.86 1.75
C LEU A 97 12.60 19.63 3.08
N ASN A 98 11.91 20.77 3.09
CA ASN A 98 11.60 21.49 4.32
C ASN A 98 10.19 21.11 4.79
N VAL A 99 10.10 20.02 5.56
CA VAL A 99 8.82 19.45 6.02
C VAL A 99 8.12 20.40 7.01
N THR A 100 8.89 21.12 7.83
CA THR A 100 8.34 22.12 8.75
C THR A 100 7.62 23.25 8.01
N LYS A 101 8.15 23.67 6.86
CA LYS A 101 7.49 24.67 6.00
C LYS A 101 6.18 24.11 5.44
N MET A 102 6.22 22.91 4.86
CA MET A 102 5.04 22.24 4.28
C MET A 102 3.89 22.07 5.28
N GLN A 103 4.21 21.77 6.55
CA GLN A 103 3.21 21.67 7.62
C GLN A 103 2.53 23.00 7.97
N ARG A 104 3.22 24.13 7.76
CA ARG A 104 2.76 25.45 8.24
C ARG A 104 2.08 26.29 7.17
N ASP A 105 2.57 26.26 5.94
CA ASP A 105 2.16 27.20 4.90
C ASP A 105 1.17 26.63 3.88
N GLY A 106 0.80 25.35 4.02
CA GLY A 106 -0.13 24.69 3.11
C GLY A 106 0.46 24.47 1.71
N SER A 107 1.79 24.52 1.55
CA SER A 107 2.45 24.12 0.31
C SER A 107 2.01 22.72 -0.11
N ALA A 108 1.99 22.48 -1.43
CA ALA A 108 1.68 21.17 -1.96
C ALA A 108 2.55 20.09 -1.30
N PRO A 109 1.95 19.02 -0.75
CA PRO A 109 2.69 17.99 -0.05
C PRO A 109 3.56 17.19 -1.01
N PHE A 110 4.75 16.79 -0.55
CA PHE A 110 5.60 15.88 -1.33
C PHE A 110 5.05 14.46 -1.23
N MET A 111 4.59 13.93 -2.37
CA MET A 111 4.04 12.57 -2.45
C MET A 111 5.14 11.51 -2.45
N ILE A 112 4.99 10.56 -1.53
CA ILE A 112 5.90 9.43 -1.37
C ILE A 112 5.51 8.32 -2.34
N GLN A 113 6.51 7.63 -2.86
CA GLN A 113 6.36 6.51 -3.77
C GLN A 113 6.93 5.23 -3.17
N ALA A 114 6.52 4.11 -3.76
CA ALA A 114 7.08 2.81 -3.43
C ALA A 114 8.61 2.84 -3.46
N ASN A 115 9.23 2.20 -2.47
CA ASN A 115 10.68 2.08 -2.32
C ASN A 115 11.43 3.39 -2.02
N ASP A 116 10.72 4.47 -1.70
CA ASP A 116 11.38 5.68 -1.19
C ASP A 116 12.08 5.40 0.14
N THR A 117 13.29 5.96 0.28
CA THR A 117 14.01 6.02 1.56
C THR A 117 13.99 7.45 2.06
N ILE A 118 13.38 7.68 3.22
CA ILE A 118 13.30 8.96 3.90
C ILE A 118 14.37 8.98 4.99
N SER A 119 15.31 9.91 4.90
CA SER A 119 16.36 10.12 5.88
C SER A 119 16.15 11.45 6.59
N VAL A 120 16.04 11.39 7.91
CA VAL A 120 15.92 12.58 8.76
C VAL A 120 17.25 12.82 9.48
N PRO A 121 18.01 13.86 9.10
CA PRO A 121 19.25 14.18 9.77
C PRO A 121 19.02 14.74 11.18
N GLU A 122 20.03 14.63 12.03
CA GLU A 122 20.09 15.31 13.32
C GLU A 122 20.49 16.79 13.13
N SER A 123 20.05 17.64 14.05
CA SER A 123 20.51 19.01 14.14
C SER A 123 21.84 19.05 14.89
N LEU A 124 22.94 19.07 14.14
CA LEU A 124 24.24 19.43 14.68
C LEU A 124 24.20 20.95 14.95
N PHE A 125 23.86 21.33 16.17
CA PHE A 125 23.95 22.65 16.82
C PHE A 125 23.91 23.90 15.92
#